data_AF-A0A7W5FKG3-F1
#
_entry.id   AF-A0A7W5FKG3-F1
#
_cell.length_a   1.000
_cell.length_b   1.000
_cell.length_c   1.000
_cell.angle_alpha   90.00
_cell.angle_beta   90.00
_cell.angle_gamma   90.00
#
_symmetry.space_group_name_H-M   'P 1'
#
loop_
_entity.id
_entity.type
_entity.pdbx_description
1 polymer ?
#
loop_
_entity_poly.entity_id
_entity_poly.type
_entity_poly.pdbx_seq_one_letter_code
_entity_poly.pdbx_strand_id
1 'polypeptide(L)' 'MIHTILDQRTTANITVYELFGLRDADSDSTEPLGSLGLVTDTYHRKAAFDTYRDVIHRCGRPPR' A
#
# COMPACT_ATOMS: atom_id res chain seq x y z
N MET A 1 -7.95 -1.93 -6.72
CA MET A 1 -8.30 -2.52 -5.41
C MET A 1 -8.45 -1.46 -4.33
N ILE A 2 -7.41 -0.66 -4.01
CA ILE A 2 -7.47 0.31 -2.90
C ILE A 2 -8.63 1.32 -3.00
N HIS A 3 -8.95 1.84 -4.20
CA HIS A 3 -10.09 2.75 -4.38
C HIS A 3 -11.43 2.10 -4.02
N THR A 4 -11.65 0.86 -4.43
CA THR A 4 -12.88 0.11 -4.08
C THR A 4 -13.03 -0.03 -2.56
N ILE A 5 -11.94 -0.29 -1.84
CA ILE A 5 -11.94 -0.38 -0.37
C ILE A 5 -12.28 0.99 0.23
N LEU A 6 -11.69 2.06 -0.30
CA LEU A 6 -12.00 3.42 0.14
C LEU A 6 -13.45 3.81 -0.12
N ASP A 7 -14.05 3.39 -1.24
CA ASP A 7 -15.45 3.67 -1.58
C ASP A 7 -16.41 2.92 -0.65
N GLN A 8 -16.03 1.72 -0.20
CA GLN A 8 -16.84 0.90 0.71
C GLN A 8 -16.61 1.22 2.19
N ARG A 9 -15.70 2.13 2.52
CA ARG A 9 -15.24 2.32 3.91
C ARG A 9 -16.35 2.59 4.92
N THR A 10 -17.37 3.35 4.52
CA THR A 10 -18.53 3.66 5.37
C THR A 10 -19.50 2.49 5.44
N THR A 11 -19.90 1.95 4.28
CA THR A 11 -20.89 0.87 4.19
C THR A 11 -20.43 -0.41 4.89
N ALA A 12 -19.14 -0.72 4.79
CA ALA A 12 -18.54 -1.92 5.37
C ALA A 12 -17.82 -1.66 6.71
N ASN A 13 -17.91 -0.44 7.27
CA ASN A 13 -17.22 -0.05 8.51
C ASN A 13 -15.71 -0.38 8.51
N ILE A 14 -15.03 -0.07 7.41
CA ILE A 14 -13.59 -0.30 7.27
C ILE A 14 -12.86 0.87 7.92
N THR A 15 -12.21 0.60 9.05
CA THR A 15 -11.51 1.62 9.84
C THR A 15 -10.02 1.69 9.54
N VAL A 16 -9.44 0.62 9.01
CA VAL A 16 -8.01 0.50 8.70
C VAL A 16 -7.83 -0.27 7.40
N TYR A 17 -6.88 0.20 6.58
CA TYR A 17 -6.33 -0.53 5.45
C TYR A 17 -4.82 -0.45 5.52
N GLU A 18 -4.16 -1.60 5.38
CA GLU A 18 -2.71 -1.71 5.41
C GLU A 18 -2.23 -2.59 4.25
N LEU A 19 -1.15 -2.17 3.59
CA LEU A 19 -0.51 -2.96 2.55
C LEU A 19 0.47 -3.97 3.16
N PHE A 20 0.55 -5.14 2.52
CA PHE A 20 1.42 -6.21 2.96
C PHE A 20 2.90 -5.85 2.73
N GLY A 21 3.55 -5.35 3.79
CA GLY A 21 4.97 -5.07 3.82
C GLY A 21 5.36 -3.74 3.18
N LEU A 22 6.25 -3.00 3.86
CA LEU A 22 6.84 -1.80 3.28
C LEU A 22 7.84 -2.14 2.18
N ARG A 23 8.73 -3.10 2.44
CA ARG A 23 9.81 -3.54 1.54
C ARG A 23 9.58 -4.94 1.03
N ASP A 24 10.22 -5.26 -0.09
CA ASP A 24 10.39 -6.63 -0.54
C ASP A 24 11.07 -7.47 0.53
N ALA A 25 10.70 -8.75 0.61
CA ALA A 25 11.44 -9.70 1.40
C ALA A 25 12.84 -9.90 0.78
N ASP A 26 12.87 -10.09 -0.53
CA ASP A 26 14.03 -10.27 -1.41
C ASP A 26 13.66 -9.83 -2.83
N SER A 27 14.30 -8.78 -3.34
CA SER A 27 13.96 -8.19 -4.64
C SER A 27 14.41 -9.04 -5.83
N ASP A 28 15.35 -9.97 -5.64
CA ASP A 28 15.85 -10.89 -6.67
C ASP A 28 15.14 -12.26 -6.63
N SER A 29 14.20 -12.44 -5.71
CA SER A 29 13.45 -13.69 -5.58
C SER A 29 12.60 -13.99 -6.81
N THR A 30 12.66 -15.24 -7.28
CA THR A 30 11.75 -15.75 -8.32
C THR A 30 10.36 -16.09 -7.78
N GLU A 31 10.21 -16.11 -6.44
CA GLU A 31 8.93 -16.39 -5.80
C GLU A 31 8.04 -15.13 -5.81
N PRO A 32 6.75 -15.23 -6.20
CA PRO A 32 5.88 -14.06 -6.28
C PRO A 32 5.74 -13.26 -4.98
N LEU A 33 5.88 -13.93 -3.83
CA LEU A 33 5.76 -13.30 -2.52
C LEU A 33 7.04 -12.54 -2.10
N GLY A 34 8.17 -12.74 -2.79
CA GLY A 34 9.43 -12.07 -2.48
C GLY A 34 9.41 -10.57 -2.77
N SER A 35 8.62 -10.13 -3.76
CA SER A 35 8.67 -8.79 -4.35
C SER A 35 7.40 -7.94 -4.16
N LEU A 36 6.61 -8.22 -3.11
CA LEU A 36 5.33 -7.55 -2.83
C LEU A 36 5.44 -6.16 -2.19
N GLY A 37 6.63 -5.73 -1.77
CA GLY A 37 6.82 -4.46 -1.07
C GLY A 37 6.65 -3.24 -1.96
N LEU A 38 6.39 -2.10 -1.32
CA LEU A 38 6.36 -0.78 -1.96
C LEU A 38 7.77 -0.28 -2.34
N VAL A 39 8.79 -0.77 -1.64
CA VAL A 39 10.20 -0.51 -1.93
C VAL A 39 10.96 -1.82 -2.12
N THR A 40 12.12 -1.76 -2.77
CA THR A 40 13.04 -2.92 -2.84
C THR A 40 13.52 -3.32 -1.44
N ASP A 41 14.14 -4.48 -1.32
CA ASP A 41 14.77 -4.94 -0.08
C ASP A 41 15.85 -3.98 0.47
N THR A 42 16.42 -3.17 -0.42
CA THR A 42 17.39 -2.08 -0.21
C THR A 42 16.74 -0.70 -0.13
N TYR A 43 15.40 -0.62 -0.01
CA TYR A 43 14.59 0.59 0.17
C TYR A 43 14.56 1.56 -1.02
N HIS A 44 14.88 1.11 -2.24
CA HIS A 44 14.62 1.90 -3.44
C HIS A 44 13.12 1.91 -3.74
N ARG A 45 12.56 3.11 -3.94
CA ARG A 45 11.13 3.29 -4.21
C ARG A 45 10.71 2.63 -5.52
N LYS A 46 9.62 1.88 -5.48
CA LYS A 46 8.88 1.45 -6.68
C LYS A 46 7.77 2.45 -6.98
N ALA A 47 7.21 2.41 -8.19
CA ALA A 47 6.07 3.27 -8.56
C ALA A 47 4.86 3.11 -7.62
N ALA A 48 4.67 1.91 -7.06
CA ALA A 48 3.62 1.63 -6.08
C ALA A 48 3.76 2.49 -4.80
N PHE A 49 4.99 2.81 -4.37
CA PHE A 49 5.23 3.66 -3.20
C PHE A 49 4.61 5.05 -3.39
N ASP A 50 4.90 5.70 -4.51
CA ASP A 50 4.40 7.05 -4.78
C ASP A 50 2.87 7.04 -4.91
N THR A 51 2.31 6.00 -5.55
CA THR A 51 0.86 5.81 -5.65
C THR A 51 0.21 5.68 -4.27
N TYR A 52 0.77 4.85 -3.38
CA TYR A 52 0.23 4.66 -2.04
C TYR A 52 0.34 5.92 -1.18
N ARG A 53 1.48 6.63 -1.27
CA ARG A 53 1.68 7.91 -0.60
C ARG A 53 0.64 8.95 -1.03
N ASP A 54 0.36 9.05 -2.31
CA ASP A 54 -0.64 9.99 -2.83
C ASP A 54 -2.06 9.65 -2.33
N VAL A 55 -2.40 8.37 -2.24
CA VAL A 55 -3.68 7.93 -1.66
C VAL A 55 -3.77 8.32 -0.19
N ILE A 56 -2.73 8.08 0.62
CA ILE A 56 -2.71 8.50 2.04
C ILE A 56 -2.88 10.01 2.16
N HIS A 57 -2.18 10.82 1.37
CA HIS A 57 -2.31 12.27 1.45
C HIS A 57 -3.70 12.79 1.07
N ARG A 58 -4.36 12.17 0.09
CA ARG A 58 -5.69 12.57 -0.36
C ARG A 58 -6.80 12.08 0.56
N CYS A 59 -6.68 10.86 1.09
CA CYS A 59 -7.78 10.16 1.75
C CYS A 59 -7.55 9.90 3.25
N GLY A 60 -6.31 10.01 3.74
CA GLY A 60 -5.93 9.66 5.11
C GLY A 60 -6.11 10.79 6.14
N ARG A 61 -6.63 11.96 5.76
CA ARG A 61 -6.97 13.00 6.76
C ARG A 61 -8.22 12.59 7.53
N PRO A 62 -8.18 12.53 8.87
CA PRO A 62 -9.40 12.37 9.64
C PRO A 62 -10.32 13.58 9.39
N PRO A 63 -11.66 13.37 9.40
CA PRO A 63 -12.60 14.49 9.44
C PRO A 63 -12.27 15.37 10.65
N ARG A 64 -12.26 16.69 10.44
CA ARG A 64 -12.06 17.69 11.50
C ARG A 64 -13.21 17.67 12.49
#